data_AF-J3MIP0-F1
#
_entry.id   AF-J3MIP0-F1
#
_cell.length_a   1.000
_cell.length_b   1.000
_cell.length_c   1.000
_cell.angle_alpha   90.00
_cell.angle_beta   90.00
_cell.angle_gamma   90.00
#
_symmetry.space_group_name_H-M   'P 1'
#
loop_
_entity.id
_entity.type
_entity.pdbx_description
1 polymer ?
#
loop_
_entity_poly.entity_id
_entity_poly.type
_entity_poly.pdbx_seq_one_letter_code
_entity_poly.pdbx_strand_id
1 'polypeptide(L)'
;MTSSPLVLTVLLFASLTGLLVLAPRSSSPMTPAKEEEAVVVVGDGKGGGDGGEDDDLALLRRATLDAGEGAAMAMAPAGPKVAFMFLTNSDLTFAPLWERFFEGHGERINVYIEVLSGEPQMQSRYAARGDDAMLPEVPFDRFRVGSQFFTLARRHAVLVVRERRLWRKFRQPCLNPDSCYPEEHYFPTLLDMADPAGVARYTLTHVNWTGSVHGHPHKYTADEVSAELVADLRRSKNATYDYMFARKFSPECLGPLMDIADTVLFND
;
A
#
# COMPACT_ATOMS: atom_id res chain seq x y z
N MET A 1 9.19 -36.18 -41.43
CA MET A 1 7.92 -36.66 -40.83
C MET A 1 7.48 -35.62 -39.81
N THR A 2 6.52 -34.77 -40.16
CA THR A 2 5.99 -33.73 -39.27
C THR A 2 4.84 -34.32 -38.47
N SER A 3 5.01 -34.47 -37.16
CA SER A 3 3.93 -34.91 -36.27
C SER A 3 2.85 -33.83 -36.22
N SER A 4 1.61 -34.21 -36.49
CA SER A 4 0.46 -33.31 -36.42
C SER A 4 0.29 -32.74 -34.99
N PRO A 5 -0.05 -31.46 -34.83
CA PRO A 5 -0.27 -30.84 -33.52
C PRO A 5 -1.32 -31.59 -32.68
N LEU A 6 -2.25 -32.31 -33.31
CA LEU A 6 -3.21 -33.17 -32.61
C LEU A 6 -2.56 -34.34 -31.87
N VAL A 7 -1.46 -34.89 -32.41
CA VAL A 7 -0.75 -36.01 -31.78
C VAL A 7 -0.03 -35.54 -30.51
N LEU A 8 0.58 -34.35 -30.56
CA LEU A 8 1.22 -33.73 -29.40
C LEU A 8 0.19 -33.41 -28.30
N THR A 9 -0.96 -32.86 -28.67
CA THR A 9 -2.03 -32.55 -27.70
C THR A 9 -2.56 -33.81 -27.02
N VAL A 10 -2.82 -34.89 -27.78
CA VAL A 10 -3.31 -36.16 -27.22
C VAL A 10 -2.29 -36.80 -26.28
N LEU A 11 -1.00 -36.78 -26.64
CA LEU A 11 0.07 -37.29 -25.78
C LEU A 11 0.22 -36.48 -24.48
N LEU A 12 0.07 -35.15 -24.57
CA LEU A 12 0.16 -34.29 -23.39
C LEU A 12 -0.98 -34.56 -22.40
N PHE A 13 -2.21 -34.64 -22.90
CA PHE A 13 -3.38 -34.96 -22.06
C PHE A 13 -3.30 -36.36 -21.46
N ALA A 14 -2.84 -37.36 -22.21
CA ALA A 14 -2.66 -38.72 -21.69
C ALA A 14 -1.58 -38.79 -20.59
N SER A 15 -0.52 -37.98 -20.67
CA SER A 15 0.50 -37.92 -19.61
C SER A 15 -0.01 -37.29 -18.32
N LEU A 16 -0.87 -36.27 -18.43
CA LEU A 16 -1.41 -35.52 -17.30
C LEU A 16 -2.43 -36.36 -16.51
N THR A 17 -3.26 -37.14 -17.20
CA THR A 17 -4.14 -38.13 -16.54
C THR A 17 -3.33 -39.25 -15.90
N GLY A 18 -2.23 -39.70 -16.51
CA GLY A 18 -1.33 -40.68 -15.90
C GLY A 18 -0.76 -40.19 -14.56
N LEU A 19 -0.29 -38.93 -14.51
CA LEU A 19 0.21 -38.30 -13.29
C LEU A 19 -0.86 -38.15 -12.20
N LEU A 20 -2.09 -37.80 -12.56
CA LEU A 20 -3.18 -37.62 -11.57
C LEU A 20 -3.75 -38.94 -11.04
N VAL A 21 -3.68 -40.02 -11.83
CA VAL A 21 -4.24 -41.33 -11.45
C VAL A 21 -3.19 -42.24 -10.78
N LEU A 22 -1.92 -42.15 -11.19
CA LEU A 22 -0.85 -43.05 -10.73
C LEU A 22 0.09 -42.42 -9.70
N ALA A 23 0.00 -41.11 -9.44
CA ALA A 23 0.79 -40.50 -8.36
C ALA A 23 0.29 -41.01 -6.99
N PRO A 24 1.17 -41.60 -6.16
CA PRO A 24 0.78 -42.11 -4.86
C PRO A 24 0.35 -40.95 -3.96
N ARG A 25 -0.90 -40.99 -3.49
CA ARG A 25 -1.43 -40.08 -2.48
C ARG A 25 -0.84 -40.43 -1.12
N SER A 26 0.27 -39.77 -0.78
CA SER A 26 0.82 -39.79 0.57
C SER A 26 0.12 -38.71 1.41
N SER A 27 -0.94 -39.10 2.12
CA SER A 27 -1.41 -38.36 3.29
C SER A 27 -1.81 -39.35 4.37
N SER A 28 -1.00 -39.46 5.42
CA SER A 28 -1.44 -40.10 6.66
C SER A 28 -2.49 -39.22 7.35
N PRO A 29 -3.56 -39.79 7.92
CA PRO A 29 -4.56 -39.02 8.64
C PRO A 29 -4.10 -38.82 10.09
N MET A 30 -4.01 -37.57 10.54
CA MET A 30 -3.92 -37.24 11.96
C MET A 30 -5.34 -36.94 12.49
N THR A 31 -5.69 -37.63 13.56
CA THR A 31 -6.98 -37.64 14.26
C THR A 31 -7.40 -36.25 14.76
N PRO A 32 -8.73 -35.97 14.87
CA PRO A 32 -9.20 -34.70 15.40
C PRO A 32 -9.08 -34.71 16.93
N ALA A 33 -8.30 -33.78 17.47
CA ALA A 33 -8.34 -33.43 18.89
C ALA A 33 -9.46 -32.40 19.12
N LYS A 34 -10.15 -32.56 20.25
CA LYS A 34 -11.35 -31.88 20.71
C LYS A 34 -11.30 -30.35 20.58
N GLU A 35 -12.44 -29.77 20.20
CA GLU A 35 -12.77 -28.37 20.42
C GLU A 35 -12.75 -28.09 21.93
N GLU A 36 -11.89 -27.17 22.35
CA GLU A 36 -11.97 -26.50 23.64
C GLU A 36 -12.21 -25.02 23.32
N GLU A 37 -13.32 -24.48 23.79
CA GLU A 37 -13.67 -23.05 23.67
C GLU A 37 -12.57 -22.20 24.31
N ALA A 38 -11.82 -21.46 23.48
CA ALA A 38 -10.90 -20.46 23.97
C ALA A 38 -11.66 -19.17 24.30
N VAL A 39 -11.92 -18.99 25.59
CA VAL A 39 -12.33 -17.74 26.24
C VAL A 39 -11.28 -16.66 25.93
N VAL A 40 -11.70 -15.53 25.37
CA VAL A 40 -10.85 -14.35 25.16
C VAL A 40 -10.60 -13.68 26.51
N VAL A 41 -9.44 -13.95 27.10
CA VAL A 41 -8.90 -13.19 28.23
C VAL A 41 -8.12 -12.00 27.68
N VAL A 42 -8.61 -10.79 27.95
CA VAL A 42 -7.86 -9.56 27.74
C VAL A 42 -6.77 -9.50 28.82
N GLY A 43 -5.51 -9.60 28.42
CA GLY A 43 -4.35 -9.53 29.29
C GLY A 43 -3.40 -8.40 28.88
N ASP A 44 -3.15 -7.50 29.83
CA ASP A 44 -2.20 -6.40 29.80
C ASP A 44 -0.75 -6.86 29.54
N GLY A 45 -0.01 -6.06 28.76
CA GLY A 45 1.40 -5.77 29.00
C GLY A 45 2.49 -6.77 28.55
N LYS A 46 3.32 -6.27 27.60
CA LYS A 46 4.79 -6.43 27.51
C LYS A 46 5.36 -7.65 26.76
N GLY A 47 6.28 -7.35 25.83
CA GLY A 47 7.31 -8.29 25.35
C GLY A 47 7.11 -8.76 23.91
N GLY A 48 8.12 -8.56 23.07
CA GLY A 48 8.11 -8.90 21.65
C GLY A 48 8.04 -10.40 21.35
N GLY A 49 7.81 -10.70 20.07
CA GLY A 49 7.80 -12.05 19.54
C GLY A 49 7.27 -12.07 18.12
N ASP A 50 8.22 -12.17 17.18
CA ASP A 50 8.14 -12.97 15.96
C ASP A 50 6.73 -13.18 15.36
N GLY A 51 6.30 -12.22 14.55
CA GLY A 51 5.20 -12.47 13.61
C GLY A 51 5.77 -13.20 12.41
N GLY A 52 5.84 -14.53 12.45
CA GLY A 52 6.43 -15.36 11.41
C GLY A 52 5.74 -15.27 10.04
N GLU A 53 6.41 -15.77 9.01
CA GLU A 53 6.00 -15.75 7.58
C GLU A 53 4.58 -16.32 7.34
N ASP A 54 4.15 -17.28 8.16
CA ASP A 54 2.82 -17.88 8.08
C ASP A 54 1.69 -16.88 8.46
N ASP A 55 1.94 -15.97 9.41
CA ASP A 55 1.00 -14.90 9.76
C ASP A 55 0.93 -13.86 8.62
N ASP A 56 2.06 -13.58 7.96
CA ASP A 56 2.11 -12.69 6.79
C ASP A 56 1.35 -13.27 5.59
N LEU A 57 1.46 -14.58 5.33
CA LEU A 57 0.70 -15.22 4.26
C LEU A 57 -0.81 -15.24 4.56
N ALA A 58 -1.19 -15.46 5.82
CA ALA A 58 -2.58 -15.37 6.24
C ALA A 58 -3.14 -13.94 6.10
N LEU A 59 -2.33 -12.93 6.45
CA LEU A 59 -2.64 -11.51 6.26
C LEU A 59 -2.87 -11.20 4.77
N LEU A 60 -1.96 -11.69 3.91
CA LEU A 60 -2.04 -11.50 2.46
C LEU A 60 -3.32 -12.10 1.89
N ARG A 61 -3.62 -13.37 2.22
CA ARG A 61 -4.85 -14.05 1.78
C ARG A 61 -6.10 -13.27 2.19
N ARG A 62 -6.14 -12.76 3.43
CA ARG A 62 -7.26 -11.97 3.94
C ARG A 62 -7.41 -10.64 3.19
N ALA A 63 -6.31 -9.98 2.80
CA ALA A 63 -6.37 -8.77 1.99
C ALA A 63 -6.89 -9.05 0.56
N THR A 64 -6.48 -10.17 -0.05
CA THR A 64 -6.89 -10.54 -1.41
C THR A 64 -8.36 -10.95 -1.51
N LEU A 65 -8.88 -11.75 -0.56
CA LEU A 65 -10.27 -12.23 -0.61
C LEU A 65 -11.28 -11.07 -0.53
N ASP A 66 -11.00 -10.06 0.30
CA ASP A 66 -11.84 -8.87 0.43
C ASP A 66 -11.90 -8.00 -0.84
N ALA A 67 -10.81 -7.96 -1.61
CA ALA A 67 -10.80 -7.25 -2.90
C ALA A 67 -11.81 -7.86 -3.88
N GLY A 68 -12.05 -9.18 -3.80
CA GLY A 68 -13.05 -9.90 -4.59
C GLY A 68 -14.49 -9.57 -4.22
N GLU A 69 -14.80 -9.44 -2.93
CA GLU A 69 -16.15 -9.08 -2.47
C GLU A 69 -16.50 -7.60 -2.75
N GLY A 70 -15.53 -6.69 -2.64
CA GLY A 70 -15.72 -5.27 -2.96
C GLY A 70 -15.95 -5.02 -4.46
N ALA A 71 -15.32 -5.81 -5.33
CA ALA A 71 -15.52 -5.75 -6.78
C ALA A 71 -16.96 -6.14 -7.19
N ALA A 72 -17.62 -7.03 -6.44
CA ALA A 72 -19.00 -7.43 -6.71
C ALA A 72 -20.04 -6.35 -6.34
N MET A 73 -19.70 -5.38 -5.47
CA MET A 73 -20.59 -4.28 -5.09
C MET A 73 -20.40 -2.99 -5.92
N ALA A 74 -19.28 -2.84 -6.64
CA ALA A 74 -18.97 -1.64 -7.41
C ALA A 74 -19.57 -1.69 -8.84
N MET A 75 -20.88 -1.53 -8.94
CA MET A 75 -21.57 -1.23 -10.21
C MET A 75 -21.75 0.29 -10.38
N ALA A 76 -20.63 1.01 -10.47
CA ALA A 76 -20.54 2.41 -10.90
C ALA A 76 -19.50 2.49 -12.04
N PRO A 77 -19.57 3.45 -12.99
CA PRO A 77 -18.88 3.36 -14.29
C PRO A 77 -17.35 3.49 -14.22
N ALA A 78 -16.77 3.70 -13.04
CA ALA A 78 -15.33 3.59 -12.83
C ALA A 78 -15.05 2.19 -12.27
N GLY A 79 -14.39 1.35 -13.07
CA GLY A 79 -13.99 0.00 -12.68
C GLY A 79 -13.23 -0.06 -11.34
N PRO A 80 -13.13 -1.24 -10.72
CA PRO A 80 -12.53 -1.39 -9.39
C PRO A 80 -11.11 -0.80 -9.36
N LYS A 81 -10.90 0.21 -8.50
CA LYS A 81 -9.57 0.77 -8.23
C LYS A 81 -8.78 -0.23 -7.40
N VAL A 82 -7.78 -0.86 -8.02
CA VAL A 82 -6.86 -1.78 -7.35
C VAL A 82 -5.77 -0.97 -6.66
N ALA A 83 -5.64 -1.10 -5.35
CA ALA A 83 -4.48 -0.62 -4.60
C ALA A 83 -3.45 -1.75 -4.52
N PHE A 84 -2.20 -1.47 -4.92
CA PHE A 84 -1.09 -2.41 -4.79
C PHE A 84 -0.37 -2.13 -3.48
N MET A 85 -0.37 -3.10 -2.57
CA MET A 85 0.53 -3.13 -1.42
C MET A 85 1.60 -4.18 -1.72
N PHE A 86 2.83 -3.73 -1.96
CA PHE A 86 3.96 -4.64 -2.18
C PHE A 86 4.46 -5.10 -0.81
N LEU A 87 4.12 -6.35 -0.46
CA LEU A 87 4.72 -7.05 0.67
C LEU A 87 5.73 -8.03 0.10
N THR A 88 7.02 -7.85 0.41
CA THR A 88 8.06 -8.78 -0.02
C THR A 88 8.36 -9.77 1.08
N ASN A 89 8.39 -11.05 0.71
CA ASN A 89 8.84 -12.16 1.56
C ASN A 89 10.30 -12.54 1.27
N SER A 90 11.03 -11.69 0.54
CA SER A 90 12.44 -11.79 0.24
C SER A 90 13.09 -10.44 0.43
N ASP A 91 14.43 -10.42 0.48
CA ASP A 91 15.20 -9.18 0.50
C ASP A 91 14.78 -8.29 -0.68
N LEU A 92 14.49 -7.03 -0.37
CA LEU A 92 14.19 -6.04 -1.39
C LEU A 92 15.46 -5.76 -2.18
N THR A 93 15.40 -5.75 -3.51
CA THR A 93 16.54 -5.32 -4.35
C THR A 93 17.07 -3.95 -3.95
N PHE A 94 16.19 -3.09 -3.41
CA PHE A 94 16.53 -1.77 -2.89
C PHE A 94 16.64 -1.71 -1.36
N ALA A 95 16.65 -2.84 -0.64
CA ALA A 95 16.85 -2.88 0.82
C ALA A 95 18.10 -2.09 1.26
N PRO A 96 19.26 -2.20 0.58
CA PRO A 96 20.44 -1.42 0.98
C PRO A 96 20.23 0.09 0.93
N LEU A 97 19.40 0.61 0.01
CA LEU A 97 19.07 2.04 -0.04
C LEU A 97 18.20 2.46 1.16
N TRP A 98 17.25 1.61 1.56
CA TRP A 98 16.45 1.84 2.75
C TRP A 98 17.28 1.77 4.03
N GLU A 99 18.19 0.79 4.13
CA GLU A 99 19.11 0.65 5.25
C GLU A 99 20.02 1.86 5.38
N ARG A 100 20.62 2.32 4.28
CA ARG A 100 21.43 3.55 4.25
C ARG A 100 20.61 4.79 4.62
N PHE A 101 19.40 4.94 4.10
CA PHE A 101 18.53 6.08 4.40
C PHE A 101 18.15 6.15 5.89
N PHE A 102 17.95 4.99 6.53
CA PHE A 102 17.61 4.89 7.95
C PHE A 102 18.82 4.59 8.86
N GLU A 103 20.04 4.61 8.35
CA GLU A 103 21.24 4.32 9.11
C GLU A 103 21.40 5.35 10.23
N GLY A 104 21.57 4.88 11.48
CA GLY A 104 21.64 5.77 12.65
C GLY A 104 20.31 6.45 13.02
N HIS A 105 19.21 6.07 12.37
CA HIS A 105 17.87 6.65 12.52
C HIS A 105 16.80 5.59 12.82
N GLY A 106 17.14 4.56 13.60
CA GLY A 106 16.23 3.46 13.94
C GLY A 106 14.95 3.92 14.67
N GLU A 107 15.02 5.01 15.42
CA GLU A 107 13.89 5.68 16.06
C GLU A 107 12.93 6.36 15.05
N ARG A 108 13.38 6.54 13.80
CA ARG A 108 12.62 7.16 12.73
C ARG A 108 11.85 6.16 11.88
N ILE A 109 12.02 4.85 12.08
CA ILE A 109 11.22 3.81 11.42
C ILE A 109 9.77 3.91 11.91
N ASN A 110 8.99 4.74 11.21
CA ASN A 110 7.65 5.15 11.57
C ASN A 110 6.72 5.11 10.35
N VAL A 111 5.48 5.54 10.55
CA VAL A 111 4.55 5.78 9.46
C VAL A 111 4.85 7.12 8.82
N TYR A 112 5.21 7.08 7.54
CA TYR A 112 5.37 8.26 6.70
C TYR A 112 4.13 8.45 5.83
N ILE A 113 3.21 9.26 6.30
CA ILE A 113 2.03 9.68 5.57
C ILE A 113 1.75 11.15 5.88
N GLU A 114 1.32 11.89 4.87
CA GLU A 114 0.80 13.24 5.07
C GLU A 114 -0.57 13.16 5.75
N VAL A 115 -0.76 13.95 6.82
CA VAL A 115 -2.01 13.99 7.59
C VAL A 115 -2.44 15.44 7.72
N LEU A 116 -3.46 15.83 6.95
CA LEU A 116 -3.97 17.18 6.89
C LEU A 116 -5.32 17.30 7.60
N SER A 117 -5.51 18.47 8.21
CA SER A 117 -6.75 18.89 8.88
C SER A 117 -6.95 20.38 8.65
N GLY A 118 -8.20 20.85 8.62
CA GLY A 118 -8.53 22.26 8.40
C GLY A 118 -8.47 22.72 6.94
N GLU A 119 -8.29 21.80 5.98
CA GLU A 119 -8.25 22.15 4.56
C GLU A 119 -9.63 22.57 4.04
N PRO A 120 -9.74 23.57 3.13
CA PRO A 120 -11.03 24.08 2.63
C PRO A 120 -11.95 22.99 2.05
N GLN A 121 -11.37 21.98 1.42
CA GLN A 121 -12.07 20.86 0.78
C GLN A 121 -12.52 19.76 1.76
N MET A 122 -12.19 19.83 3.05
CA MET A 122 -12.48 18.71 3.96
C MET A 122 -13.96 18.39 4.09
N GLN A 123 -14.83 19.41 4.13
CA GLN A 123 -16.27 19.17 4.26
C GLN A 123 -16.82 18.38 3.07
N SER A 124 -16.46 18.75 1.84
CA SER A 124 -16.90 18.04 0.65
C SER A 124 -16.31 16.64 0.57
N ARG A 125 -15.05 16.45 1.00
CA ARG A 125 -14.35 15.16 1.07
C ARG A 125 -14.97 14.20 2.09
N TYR A 126 -15.40 14.73 3.23
CA TYR A 126 -16.07 13.99 4.30
C TYR A 126 -17.48 13.54 3.86
N ALA A 127 -18.28 14.46 3.33
CA ALA A 127 -19.64 14.20 2.88
C ALA A 127 -19.73 13.49 1.51
N ALA A 128 -18.59 13.19 0.85
CA ALA A 128 -18.56 12.63 -0.50
C ALA A 128 -19.26 11.26 -0.65
N ARG A 129 -19.54 10.59 0.48
CA ARG A 129 -20.25 9.29 0.56
C ARG A 129 -21.64 9.43 1.19
N GLY A 130 -22.09 10.65 1.47
CA GLY A 130 -23.30 10.99 2.23
C GLY A 130 -22.96 11.76 3.51
N ASP A 131 -23.84 12.67 3.91
CA ASP A 131 -23.61 13.63 5.01
C ASP A 131 -23.28 12.94 6.35
N ASP A 132 -23.96 11.83 6.64
CA ASP A 132 -23.78 11.05 7.89
C ASP A 132 -23.00 9.75 7.69
N ALA A 133 -22.46 9.49 6.48
CA ALA A 133 -21.88 8.19 6.13
C ALA A 133 -20.74 7.78 7.08
N MET A 134 -19.94 8.74 7.52
CA MET A 134 -18.78 8.54 8.39
C MET A 134 -19.14 8.39 9.87
N LEU A 135 -20.34 8.81 10.28
CA LEU A 135 -20.78 8.75 11.67
C LEU A 135 -21.31 7.35 12.06
N PRO A 136 -21.23 6.98 13.36
CA PRO A 136 -20.49 7.67 14.43
C PRO A 136 -18.97 7.36 14.45
N GLU A 137 -18.50 6.46 13.60
CA GLU A 137 -17.16 5.86 13.68
C GLU A 137 -16.01 6.86 13.47
N VAL A 138 -16.22 7.84 12.59
CA VAL A 138 -15.28 8.92 12.30
C VAL A 138 -16.03 10.24 12.36
N PRO A 139 -16.04 10.91 13.54
CA PRO A 139 -16.48 12.29 13.65
C PRO A 139 -15.64 13.23 12.76
N PHE A 140 -16.21 14.36 12.33
CA PHE A 140 -15.56 15.27 11.39
C PHE A 140 -14.20 15.80 11.88
N ASP A 141 -14.07 16.11 13.16
CA ASP A 141 -12.84 16.57 13.80
C ASP A 141 -11.72 15.50 13.83
N ARG A 142 -12.08 14.23 13.63
CA ARG A 142 -11.16 13.09 13.54
C ARG A 142 -10.85 12.69 12.10
N PHE A 143 -11.61 13.18 11.12
CA PHE A 143 -11.35 12.92 9.71
C PHE A 143 -10.06 13.62 9.25
N ARG A 144 -9.29 12.93 8.41
CA ARG A 144 -8.06 13.45 7.81
C ARG A 144 -8.04 13.17 6.33
N VAL A 145 -7.34 14.03 5.60
CA VAL A 145 -6.95 13.82 4.20
C VAL A 145 -5.43 13.82 4.09
N GLY A 146 -4.88 13.25 3.02
CA GLY A 146 -3.44 13.14 2.85
C GLY A 146 -3.05 12.58 1.50
N SER A 147 -1.77 12.24 1.38
CA SER A 147 -1.18 11.72 0.14
C SER A 147 -1.57 10.25 -0.13
N GLN A 148 -1.71 9.92 -1.42
CA GLN A 148 -1.77 8.53 -1.90
C GLN A 148 -0.45 7.76 -1.71
N PHE A 149 0.64 8.47 -1.41
CA PHE A 149 1.98 7.92 -1.26
C PHE A 149 2.37 7.94 0.21
N PHE A 150 2.49 6.75 0.77
CA PHE A 150 2.84 6.55 2.16
C PHE A 150 3.76 5.34 2.34
N THR A 151 4.45 5.30 3.47
CA THR A 151 5.28 4.17 3.91
C THR A 151 4.85 3.77 5.31
N LEU A 152 4.61 2.47 5.52
CA LEU A 152 4.14 1.93 6.80
C LEU A 152 5.21 1.04 7.40
N ALA A 153 5.40 1.13 8.70
CA ALA A 153 6.03 0.06 9.45
C ALA A 153 5.11 -1.19 9.46
N ARG A 154 5.70 -2.39 9.56
CA ARG A 154 4.95 -3.66 9.52
C ARG A 154 3.77 -3.69 10.50
N ARG A 155 3.97 -3.19 11.74
CA ARG A 155 2.90 -3.14 12.76
C ARG A 155 1.67 -2.33 12.31
N HIS A 156 1.88 -1.26 11.54
CA HIS A 156 0.81 -0.42 11.00
C HIS A 156 0.18 -1.03 9.75
N ALA A 157 0.96 -1.73 8.92
CA ALA A 157 0.39 -2.50 7.80
C ALA A 157 -0.56 -3.60 8.29
N VAL A 158 -0.18 -4.33 9.34
CA VAL A 158 -1.05 -5.32 10.00
C VAL A 158 -2.32 -4.65 10.56
N LEU A 159 -2.17 -3.49 11.20
CA LEU A 159 -3.31 -2.71 11.70
C LEU A 159 -4.28 -2.34 10.58
N VAL A 160 -3.78 -1.82 9.46
CA VAL A 160 -4.59 -1.42 8.29
C VAL A 160 -5.39 -2.60 7.73
N VAL A 161 -4.78 -3.77 7.58
CA VAL A 161 -5.45 -4.95 7.01
C VAL A 161 -6.49 -5.54 7.97
N ARG A 162 -6.24 -5.46 9.28
CA ARG A 162 -7.16 -5.96 10.32
C ARG A 162 -8.34 -5.02 10.56
N GLU A 163 -8.18 -3.72 10.31
CA GLU A 163 -9.22 -2.72 10.50
C GLU A 163 -10.36 -2.93 9.48
N ARG A 164 -11.57 -3.20 9.98
CA ARG A 164 -12.77 -3.34 9.15
C ARG A 164 -13.85 -2.31 9.46
N ARG A 165 -13.83 -1.69 10.65
CA ARG A 165 -14.91 -0.81 11.12
C ARG A 165 -14.89 0.51 10.37
N LEU A 166 -13.73 1.18 10.30
CA LEU A 166 -13.55 2.39 9.53
C LEU A 166 -13.58 2.09 8.03
N TRP A 167 -12.94 1.01 7.58
CA TRP A 167 -12.95 0.64 6.15
C TRP A 167 -14.36 0.50 5.57
N ARG A 168 -15.31 -0.05 6.35
CA ARG A 168 -16.73 -0.12 5.95
C ARG A 168 -17.35 1.26 5.65
N LYS A 169 -16.85 2.34 6.25
CA LYS A 169 -17.28 3.71 5.95
C LYS A 169 -16.61 4.24 4.68
N PHE A 170 -15.29 4.07 4.57
CA PHE A 170 -14.53 4.57 3.43
C PHE A 170 -14.80 3.83 2.12
N ARG A 171 -15.27 2.58 2.18
CA ARG A 171 -15.67 1.77 1.02
C ARG A 171 -17.10 2.00 0.54
N GLN A 172 -17.89 2.84 1.21
CA GLN A 172 -19.24 3.14 0.75
C GLN A 172 -19.21 3.84 -0.63
N PRO A 173 -20.31 3.72 -1.42
CA PRO A 173 -20.39 4.38 -2.72
C PRO A 173 -20.13 5.87 -2.64
N CYS A 174 -19.34 6.37 -3.60
CA CYS A 174 -19.08 7.79 -3.75
C CYS A 174 -20.27 8.47 -4.43
N LEU A 175 -20.92 9.41 -3.74
CA LEU A 175 -21.97 10.27 -4.30
C LEU A 175 -21.38 11.46 -5.04
N ASN A 176 -20.22 11.95 -4.59
CA ASN A 176 -19.45 12.99 -5.26
C ASN A 176 -18.08 12.42 -5.68
N PRO A 177 -17.91 11.96 -6.94
CA PRO A 177 -16.69 11.30 -7.38
C PRO A 177 -15.46 12.21 -7.38
N ASP A 178 -15.64 13.52 -7.59
CA ASP A 178 -14.55 14.50 -7.59
C ASP A 178 -14.00 14.78 -6.18
N SER A 179 -14.78 14.43 -5.16
CA SER A 179 -14.42 14.59 -3.75
C SER A 179 -14.13 13.28 -3.02
N CYS A 180 -14.28 12.11 -3.66
CA CYS A 180 -14.29 10.82 -2.99
C CYS A 180 -13.05 9.96 -3.33
N TYR A 181 -11.99 10.08 -2.53
CA TYR A 181 -10.74 9.32 -2.69
C TYR A 181 -10.45 8.49 -1.43
N PRO A 182 -10.96 7.25 -1.32
CA PRO A 182 -10.74 6.40 -0.14
C PRO A 182 -9.27 6.28 0.24
N GLU A 183 -8.37 6.16 -0.73
CA GLU A 183 -6.93 6.03 -0.55
C GLU A 183 -6.27 7.29 0.03
N GLU A 184 -6.84 8.47 -0.18
CA GLU A 184 -6.34 9.75 0.38
C GLU A 184 -7.00 10.10 1.71
N HIS A 185 -8.05 9.38 2.12
CA HIS A 185 -8.80 9.70 3.36
C HIS A 185 -8.66 8.60 4.43
N TYR A 186 -8.73 7.33 4.04
CA TYR A 186 -8.78 6.18 4.95
C TYR A 186 -7.49 6.04 5.76
N PHE A 187 -6.36 5.92 5.07
CA PHE A 187 -5.05 5.73 5.71
C PHE A 187 -4.68 6.86 6.66
N PRO A 188 -4.72 8.16 6.26
CA PRO A 188 -4.37 9.24 7.18
C PRO A 188 -5.34 9.32 8.36
N THR A 189 -6.64 9.06 8.15
CA THR A 189 -7.62 9.05 9.24
C THR A 189 -7.35 7.90 10.22
N LEU A 190 -7.22 6.67 9.72
CA LEU A 190 -6.99 5.51 10.57
C LEU A 190 -5.71 5.63 11.37
N LEU A 191 -4.61 6.01 10.71
CA LEU A 191 -3.29 6.05 11.33
C LEU A 191 -3.21 7.19 12.37
N ASP A 192 -3.75 8.37 12.08
CA ASP A 192 -3.82 9.48 13.06
C ASP A 192 -4.72 9.15 14.24
N MET A 193 -5.80 8.38 14.01
CA MET A 193 -6.70 7.97 15.09
C MET A 193 -6.10 6.87 15.98
N ALA A 194 -5.39 5.91 15.40
CA ALA A 194 -4.92 4.72 16.09
C ALA A 194 -3.55 4.90 16.76
N ASP A 195 -2.63 5.61 16.13
CA ASP A 195 -1.27 5.83 16.65
C ASP A 195 -0.73 7.21 16.25
N PRO A 196 -1.28 8.31 16.80
CA PRO A 196 -0.87 9.66 16.44
C PRO A 196 0.60 9.97 16.76
N ALA A 197 1.23 9.21 17.67
CA ALA A 197 2.63 9.38 18.05
C ALA A 197 3.58 8.65 17.07
N GLY A 198 3.14 7.52 16.49
CA GLY A 198 3.90 6.77 15.48
C GLY A 198 3.74 7.29 14.04
N VAL A 199 2.99 8.38 13.83
CA VAL A 199 2.79 9.01 12.52
C VAL A 199 3.65 10.27 12.39
N ALA A 200 4.56 10.25 11.41
CA ALA A 200 5.48 11.37 11.15
C ALA A 200 4.78 12.62 10.59
N ARG A 201 3.55 12.49 10.07
CA ARG A 201 2.78 13.55 9.38
C ARG A 201 3.56 14.16 8.21
N TYR A 202 4.37 13.33 7.57
CA TYR A 202 5.25 13.65 6.45
C TYR A 202 5.32 12.44 5.52
N THR A 203 5.43 12.67 4.21
CA THR A 203 5.60 11.61 3.20
C THR A 203 7.03 11.65 2.66
N LEU A 204 7.62 10.47 2.39
CA LEU A 204 8.93 10.35 1.76
C LEU A 204 8.93 10.66 0.25
N THR A 205 7.78 11.05 -0.31
CA THR A 205 7.63 11.37 -1.74
C THR A 205 7.53 12.88 -1.96
N HIS A 206 8.52 13.45 -2.64
CA HIS A 206 8.47 14.82 -3.13
C HIS A 206 7.43 14.95 -4.24
N VAL A 207 6.53 15.93 -4.10
CA VAL A 207 5.55 16.29 -5.12
C VAL A 207 5.62 17.79 -5.37
N ASN A 208 5.88 18.17 -6.62
CA ASN A 208 5.86 19.57 -7.01
C ASN A 208 4.44 19.99 -7.42
N TRP A 209 3.78 20.78 -6.58
CA TRP A 209 2.44 21.33 -6.84
C TRP A 209 2.45 22.70 -7.54
N THR A 210 3.63 23.24 -7.86
CA THR A 210 3.77 24.51 -8.57
C THR A 210 3.11 24.41 -9.94
N GLY A 211 2.22 25.35 -10.27
CA GLY A 211 1.50 25.32 -11.55
C GLY A 211 0.50 24.15 -11.67
N SER A 212 0.02 23.59 -10.54
CA SER A 212 -0.98 22.51 -10.54
C SER A 212 -2.20 22.85 -11.41
N VAL A 213 -2.58 21.90 -12.27
CA VAL A 213 -3.73 22.02 -13.18
C VAL A 213 -4.66 20.85 -12.93
N HIS A 214 -5.95 21.13 -12.64
CA HIS A 214 -6.98 20.12 -12.36
C HIS A 214 -6.60 19.11 -11.26
N GLY A 215 -5.83 19.53 -10.25
CA GLY A 215 -5.42 18.65 -9.16
C GLY A 215 -4.30 17.69 -9.55
N HIS A 216 -3.58 17.95 -10.64
CA HIS A 216 -2.38 17.20 -11.01
C HIS A 216 -1.11 18.01 -10.71
N PRO A 217 -0.10 17.39 -10.06
CA PRO A 217 1.18 18.04 -9.82
C PRO A 217 1.97 18.24 -11.11
N HIS A 218 2.99 19.10 -11.04
CA HIS A 218 3.97 19.30 -12.11
C HIS A 218 4.55 17.97 -12.60
N LYS A 219 4.70 17.87 -13.92
CA LYS A 219 5.29 16.71 -14.58
C LYS A 219 6.62 17.15 -15.22
N TYR A 220 7.72 16.78 -14.56
CA TYR A 220 9.07 16.98 -15.09
C TYR A 220 9.22 16.28 -16.44
N THR A 221 9.90 16.95 -17.35
CA THR A 221 10.25 16.47 -18.69
C THR A 221 11.74 16.16 -18.79
N ALA A 222 12.16 15.47 -19.87
CA ALA A 222 13.54 15.06 -20.07
C ALA A 222 14.54 16.23 -19.99
N ASP A 223 14.16 17.41 -20.50
CA ASP A 223 15.00 18.61 -20.53
C ASP A 223 15.24 19.23 -19.14
N GLU A 224 14.41 18.87 -18.15
CA GLU A 224 14.57 19.34 -16.77
C GLU A 224 15.49 18.42 -15.95
N VAL A 225 15.74 17.18 -16.41
CA VAL A 225 16.54 16.20 -15.68
C VAL A 225 17.99 16.64 -15.61
N SER A 226 18.47 16.83 -14.37
CA SER A 226 19.83 17.29 -14.07
C SER A 226 20.25 16.78 -12.68
N ALA A 227 21.56 16.80 -12.42
CA ALA A 227 22.08 16.46 -11.09
C ALA A 227 21.55 17.42 -10.02
N GLU A 228 21.45 18.71 -10.38
CA GLU A 228 20.91 19.77 -9.54
C GLU A 228 19.44 19.53 -9.21
N LEU A 229 18.62 19.16 -10.20
CA LEU A 229 17.22 18.81 -9.95
C LEU A 229 17.11 17.65 -8.95
N VAL A 230 17.90 16.58 -9.11
CA VAL A 230 17.87 15.42 -8.20
C VAL A 230 18.28 15.84 -6.78
N ALA A 231 19.34 16.63 -6.63
CA ALA A 231 19.78 17.14 -5.34
C ALA A 231 18.70 18.01 -4.68
N ASP A 232 17.97 18.80 -5.47
CA ASP A 232 16.86 19.64 -4.98
C ASP A 232 15.66 18.81 -4.53
N LEU A 233 15.31 17.77 -5.29
CA LEU A 233 14.19 16.89 -4.99
C LEU A 233 14.38 16.10 -3.69
N ARG A 234 15.62 15.79 -3.31
CA ARG A 234 15.92 15.09 -2.05
C ARG A 234 15.68 15.94 -0.82
N ARG A 235 15.84 17.27 -0.91
CA ARG A 235 15.74 18.16 0.25
C ARG A 235 14.28 18.39 0.63
N SER A 236 13.92 18.13 1.90
CA SER A 236 12.62 18.60 2.39
C SER A 236 12.61 20.08 2.73
N LYS A 237 11.42 20.69 2.58
CA LYS A 237 11.18 22.10 2.89
C LYS A 237 11.40 22.44 4.37
N ASN A 238 11.21 21.47 5.27
CA ASN A 238 11.33 21.67 6.72
C ASN A 238 12.60 21.05 7.32
N ALA A 239 13.51 20.54 6.49
CA ALA A 239 14.82 19.96 6.86
C ALA A 239 14.80 18.83 7.91
N THR A 240 13.62 18.33 8.29
CA THR A 240 13.49 17.26 9.30
C THR A 240 13.75 15.88 8.70
N TYR A 241 13.44 15.70 7.42
CA TYR A 241 13.59 14.45 6.68
C TYR A 241 14.04 14.73 5.25
N ASP A 242 14.70 13.79 4.59
CA ASP A 242 14.88 13.86 3.14
C ASP A 242 13.76 13.10 2.43
N TYR A 243 13.48 13.48 1.18
CA TYR A 243 12.60 12.72 0.31
C TYR A 243 13.39 11.58 -0.33
N MET A 244 12.83 10.37 -0.26
CA MET A 244 13.39 9.18 -0.90
C MET A 244 12.85 9.00 -2.33
N PHE A 245 11.63 9.48 -2.57
CA PHE A 245 10.95 9.37 -3.86
C PHE A 245 10.59 10.74 -4.39
N ALA A 246 10.42 10.85 -5.71
CA ALA A 246 9.89 12.05 -6.34
C ALA A 246 8.91 11.69 -7.44
N ARG A 247 7.94 12.59 -7.66
CA ARG A 247 7.01 12.54 -8.80
C ARG A 247 6.63 13.95 -9.24
N LYS A 248 6.17 14.17 -10.47
CA LYS A 248 5.91 13.18 -11.53
C LYS A 248 6.89 13.39 -12.67
N PHE A 249 7.38 12.30 -13.26
CA PHE A 249 8.26 12.35 -14.42
C PHE A 249 7.52 11.86 -15.65
N SER A 250 7.82 12.45 -16.82
CA SER A 250 7.39 11.92 -18.10
C SER A 250 8.20 10.66 -18.46
N PRO A 251 7.67 9.73 -19.29
CA PRO A 251 8.41 8.52 -19.67
C PRO A 251 9.78 8.80 -20.29
N GLU A 252 9.92 9.93 -20.99
CA GLU A 252 11.14 10.36 -21.67
C GLU A 252 12.26 10.72 -20.68
N CYS A 253 11.93 10.93 -19.40
CA CYS A 253 12.93 11.16 -18.35
C CYS A 253 13.79 9.93 -18.05
N LEU A 254 13.35 8.72 -18.44
CA LEU A 254 14.05 7.48 -18.06
C LEU A 254 15.49 7.46 -18.60
N GLY A 255 15.73 7.84 -19.86
CA GLY A 255 17.08 7.88 -20.43
C GLY A 255 18.00 8.81 -19.64
N PRO A 256 17.69 10.11 -19.54
CA PRO A 256 18.49 11.06 -18.76
C PRO A 256 18.70 10.67 -17.29
N LEU A 257 17.70 10.07 -16.64
CA LEU A 257 17.83 9.60 -15.25
C LEU A 257 18.81 8.41 -15.15
N MET A 258 18.78 7.50 -16.12
CA MET A 258 19.73 6.38 -16.17
C MET A 258 21.14 6.85 -16.49
N ASP A 259 21.30 7.90 -17.32
CA ASP A 259 22.60 8.47 -17.68
C ASP A 259 23.34 9.09 -16.47
N ILE A 260 22.59 9.56 -15.46
CA ILE A 260 23.15 10.14 -14.22
C ILE A 260 23.07 9.18 -13.02
N ALA A 261 22.64 7.93 -13.22
CA ALA A 261 22.34 7.03 -12.11
C ALA A 261 23.56 6.71 -11.25
N ASP A 262 24.66 6.32 -11.87
CA ASP A 262 25.88 5.93 -11.17
C ASP A 262 26.63 7.11 -10.55
N THR A 263 26.43 8.32 -11.09
CA THR A 263 27.14 9.52 -10.64
C THR A 263 26.36 10.34 -9.61
N VAL A 264 25.03 10.26 -9.63
CA VAL A 264 24.13 11.08 -8.80
C VAL A 264 23.16 10.23 -7.97
N LEU A 265 22.46 9.26 -8.58
CA LEU A 265 21.39 8.53 -7.88
C LEU A 265 21.92 7.53 -6.85
N PHE A 266 23.05 6.89 -7.14
CA PHE A 266 23.64 5.84 -6.29
C PHE A 266 24.92 6.26 -5.56
N ASN A 267 25.38 7.49 -5.74
CA ASN A 267 26.68 7.97 -5.25
C ASN A 267 26.56 8.98 -4.11
N ASP A 268 25.69 8.65 -3.15
CA ASP A 268 25.56 9.38 -1.87
C ASP A 268 26.61 8.92 -0.86
#